data_AF-A0A365ZHF9-F1
#
_entry.id   AF-A0A365ZHF9-F1
#
_cell.length_a   1.000
_cell.length_b   1.000
_cell.length_c   1.000
_cell.angle_alpha   90.00
_cell.angle_beta   90.00
_cell.angle_gamma   90.00
#
_symmetry.space_group_name_H-M   'P 1'
#
loop_
_entity.id
_entity.type
_entity.pdbx_description
1 polymer ?
#
loop_
_entity_poly.entity_id
_entity_poly.type
_entity_poly.pdbx_seq_one_letter_code
_entity_poly.pdbx_strand_id
1 'polypeptide(L)'
;ADDEIKAVLDWEMSTLGDPLTDLALLIAYSECARSGIDAVPDAGAAPGYPPTDQLIARYARTANRDLSELGWYIGFAFWKLAVIAEGIQCRFTRGQTVGPGFDRIGETVEPLVQLGNEIIEE
;
A
#
# COMPACT_ATOMS: atom_id res chain seq x y z
N ALA A 1 -5.60 27.99 4.99
CA ALA A 1 -5.10 27.55 3.67
C ALA A 1 -6.16 26.64 3.11
N ASP A 2 -6.52 26.79 1.84
CA ASP A 2 -7.45 25.84 1.23
C ASP A 2 -6.67 24.53 1.03
N ASP A 3 -7.18 23.41 1.55
CA ASP A 3 -6.55 22.08 1.52
C ASP A 3 -6.56 21.47 0.10
N GLU A 4 -5.97 22.19 -0.85
CA GLU A 4 -5.90 21.83 -2.27
C GLU A 4 -4.54 21.24 -2.63
N ILE A 5 -4.56 20.12 -3.34
CA ILE A 5 -3.37 19.49 -3.90
C ILE A 5 -2.76 20.41 -4.98
N LYS A 6 -1.52 20.88 -4.77
CA LYS A 6 -0.80 21.73 -5.74
C LYS A 6 0.12 20.95 -6.68
N ALA A 7 0.58 19.77 -6.26
CA ALA A 7 1.41 18.90 -7.06
C ALA A 7 1.27 17.43 -6.60
N VAL A 8 1.41 16.50 -7.55
CA VAL A 8 1.63 15.08 -7.29
C VAL A 8 3.06 14.78 -7.70
N LEU A 9 3.84 14.19 -6.79
CA LEU A 9 5.27 13.92 -6.97
C LEU A 9 5.52 12.41 -7.08
N ASP A 10 6.78 12.03 -7.29
CA ASP A 10 7.22 10.62 -7.29
C ASP A 10 6.61 9.77 -8.43
N TRP A 11 6.77 10.26 -9.67
CA TRP A 11 6.24 9.62 -10.89
C TRP A 11 7.16 8.52 -11.46
N GLU A 12 8.24 8.14 -10.79
CA GLU A 12 9.26 7.24 -11.35
C GLU A 12 8.75 5.81 -11.62
N MET A 13 7.70 5.39 -10.91
CA MET A 13 7.02 4.12 -11.11
C MET A 13 5.72 4.23 -11.93
N SER A 14 5.40 5.41 -12.47
CA SER A 14 4.16 5.61 -13.23
C SER A 14 4.16 4.84 -14.55
N THR A 15 3.01 4.27 -14.88
CA THR A 15 2.80 3.54 -16.13
C THR A 15 1.30 3.47 -16.48
N LEU A 16 0.97 3.00 -17.67
CA LEU A 16 -0.41 2.64 -18.02
C LEU A 16 -0.75 1.30 -17.35
N GLY A 17 -1.89 1.25 -16.65
CA GLY A 17 -2.35 0.06 -15.94
C GLY A 17 -3.81 0.16 -15.53
N ASP A 18 -4.33 -0.90 -14.91
CA ASP A 18 -5.68 -0.89 -14.35
C ASP A 18 -5.72 0.05 -13.11
N PRO A 19 -6.59 1.07 -13.09
CA PRO A 19 -6.70 2.02 -11.96
C PRO A 19 -7.04 1.38 -10.61
N LEU A 20 -7.60 0.17 -10.59
CA LEU A 20 -7.85 -0.56 -9.35
C LEU A 20 -6.55 -0.93 -8.63
N THR A 21 -5.43 -1.03 -9.34
CA THR A 21 -4.11 -1.29 -8.74
C THR A 21 -3.67 -0.14 -7.82
N ASP A 22 -3.92 1.11 -8.19
CA ASP A 22 -3.58 2.27 -7.37
C ASP A 22 -4.53 2.43 -6.18
N LEU A 23 -5.84 2.21 -6.40
CA LEU A 23 -6.82 2.23 -5.31
C LEU A 23 -6.52 1.14 -4.27
N ALA A 24 -6.23 -0.08 -4.73
CA ALA A 24 -5.89 -1.20 -3.86
C ALA A 24 -4.59 -0.94 -3.09
N LEU A 25 -3.58 -0.35 -3.72
CA LEU A 25 -2.33 0.01 -3.03
C LEU A 25 -2.55 1.06 -1.94
N LEU A 26 -3.40 2.07 -2.18
CA LEU A 26 -3.80 3.04 -1.16
C LEU A 26 -4.49 2.37 0.03
N ILE A 27 -5.36 1.39 -0.23
CA ILE A 27 -6.05 0.62 0.82
C ILE A 27 -5.04 -0.24 1.59
N ALA A 28 -4.16 -0.98 0.92
CA ALA A 28 -3.15 -1.81 1.56
C ALA A 28 -2.23 -0.98 2.49
N TYR A 29 -1.83 0.23 2.08
CA TYR A 29 -1.11 1.17 2.95
C TYR A 29 -1.91 1.55 4.21
N SER A 30 -3.21 1.84 4.03
CA SER A 30 -4.11 2.21 5.13
C SER A 30 -4.31 1.07 6.13
N GLU A 31 -4.40 -0.18 5.66
CA GLU A 31 -4.48 -1.37 6.50
C GLU A 31 -3.16 -1.65 7.22
N CYS A 32 -2.01 -1.57 6.54
CA CYS A 32 -0.69 -1.77 7.16
C CYS A 32 -0.45 -0.83 8.35
N ALA A 33 -0.79 0.45 8.17
CA ALA A 33 -0.67 1.46 9.23
C ALA A 33 -1.54 1.14 10.46
N ARG A 34 -2.69 0.49 10.26
CA ARG A 34 -3.59 0.09 11.35
C ARG A 34 -3.19 -1.23 12.01
N SER A 35 -2.56 -2.13 11.26
CA SER A 35 -2.10 -3.44 11.75
C SER A 35 -0.71 -3.40 12.42
N GLY A 36 -0.07 -2.23 12.49
CA GLY A 36 1.23 -2.06 13.15
C GLY A 36 2.39 -2.74 12.40
N ILE A 37 2.27 -2.88 11.07
CA ILE A 37 3.37 -3.35 10.23
C ILE A 37 4.37 -2.20 10.08
N ASP A 38 5.29 -2.11 11.04
CA ASP A 38 6.32 -1.07 11.18
C ASP A 38 7.41 -1.20 10.09
N ALA A 39 7.06 -0.83 8.86
CA ALA A 39 8.00 -0.44 7.80
C ALA A 39 7.31 0.31 6.63
N VAL A 40 6.05 0.67 6.82
CA VAL A 40 5.12 1.16 5.79
C VAL A 40 4.64 2.56 6.22
N PRO A 41 4.31 3.49 5.30
CA PRO A 41 3.83 4.83 5.67
C PRO A 41 2.69 4.80 6.70
N ASP A 42 2.83 5.58 7.77
CA ASP A 42 1.95 5.60 8.95
C ASP A 42 0.75 6.56 8.80
N ALA A 43 0.61 7.22 7.64
CA ALA A 43 -0.45 8.20 7.40
C ALA A 43 -1.85 7.65 7.71
N GLY A 44 -2.08 6.36 7.47
CA GLY A 44 -3.34 5.69 7.77
C GLY A 44 -3.71 5.61 9.26
N ALA A 45 -2.74 5.81 10.15
CA ALA A 45 -2.95 5.86 11.60
C ALA A 45 -3.21 7.28 12.14
N ALA A 46 -3.12 8.31 11.29
CA ALA A 46 -3.29 9.70 11.72
C ALA A 46 -4.74 10.02 12.13
N PRO A 47 -4.97 10.86 13.16
CA PRO A 47 -6.30 11.33 13.51
C PRO A 47 -7.00 12.00 12.31
N GLY A 48 -8.23 11.57 12.02
CA GLY A 48 -9.01 12.10 10.90
C GLY A 48 -8.72 11.45 9.55
N TYR A 49 -7.80 10.47 9.48
CA TYR A 49 -7.65 9.65 8.28
C TYR A 49 -8.95 8.87 8.01
N PRO A 50 -9.53 8.94 6.80
CA PRO A 50 -10.80 8.27 6.52
C PRO A 50 -10.67 6.75 6.62
N PRO A 51 -11.71 6.05 7.10
CA PRO A 51 -11.73 4.58 7.06
C PRO A 51 -11.79 4.07 5.60
N THR A 52 -11.35 2.83 5.40
CA THR A 52 -11.21 2.19 4.07
C THR A 52 -12.51 2.23 3.25
N ASP A 53 -13.65 1.97 3.87
CA ASP A 53 -14.97 2.01 3.23
C ASP A 53 -15.31 3.40 2.69
N GLN A 54 -14.95 4.47 3.40
CA GLN A 54 -15.14 5.84 2.95
C GLN A 54 -14.20 6.22 1.80
N LEU A 55 -12.96 5.72 1.80
CA LEU A 55 -12.03 5.90 0.68
C LEU A 55 -12.57 5.25 -0.59
N ILE A 56 -13.01 3.99 -0.49
CA ILE A 56 -13.62 3.24 -1.59
C ILE A 56 -14.89 3.95 -2.09
N ALA A 57 -15.79 4.33 -1.19
CA ALA A 57 -17.04 5.00 -1.55
C ALA A 57 -16.80 6.38 -2.19
N ARG A 58 -15.75 7.10 -1.78
CA ARG A 58 -15.35 8.36 -2.42
C ARG A 58 -14.86 8.12 -3.84
N TYR A 59 -14.02 7.11 -4.06
CA TYR A 59 -13.53 6.76 -5.39
C TYR A 59 -14.67 6.31 -6.31
N ALA A 60 -15.54 5.41 -5.82
CA ALA A 60 -16.67 4.85 -6.57
C ALA A 60 -17.61 5.92 -7.13
N ARG A 61 -17.90 6.96 -6.33
CA ARG A 61 -18.78 8.08 -6.73
C ARG A 61 -18.27 8.86 -7.93
N THR A 62 -16.96 8.93 -8.12
CA THR A 62 -16.34 9.73 -9.19
C THR A 62 -15.85 8.90 -10.37
N ALA A 63 -15.49 7.64 -10.14
CA ALA A 63 -14.78 6.82 -11.12
C ALA A 63 -15.71 6.19 -12.18
N ASN A 64 -17.02 6.03 -11.90
CA ASN A 64 -17.97 5.29 -12.75
C ASN A 64 -17.38 3.94 -13.24
N ARG A 65 -16.84 3.15 -12.31
CA ARG A 65 -16.19 1.87 -12.56
C ARG A 65 -16.79 0.78 -11.69
N ASP A 66 -16.73 -0.45 -12.19
CA ASP A 66 -16.99 -1.63 -11.40
C ASP A 66 -15.84 -1.88 -10.43
N LEU A 67 -16.17 -2.11 -9.16
CA LEU A 67 -15.23 -2.40 -8.08
C LEU A 67 -15.42 -3.82 -7.53
N SER A 68 -16.22 -4.66 -8.21
CA SER A 68 -16.51 -6.04 -7.81
C SER A 68 -15.24 -6.87 -7.55
N GLU A 69 -14.22 -6.69 -8.39
CA GLU A 69 -12.93 -7.39 -8.30
C GLU A 69 -11.91 -6.72 -7.36
N LEU A 70 -12.29 -5.65 -6.63
CA LEU A 70 -11.34 -4.88 -5.83
C LEU A 70 -10.61 -5.73 -4.76
N GLY A 71 -11.27 -6.76 -4.21
CA GLY A 71 -10.66 -7.69 -3.26
C GLY A 71 -9.40 -8.36 -3.82
N TRP A 72 -9.47 -8.87 -5.06
CA TRP A 72 -8.32 -9.46 -5.73
C TRP A 72 -7.16 -8.45 -5.87
N TYR A 73 -7.47 -7.21 -6.25
CA TYR A 73 -6.46 -6.15 -6.36
C TYR A 73 -5.82 -5.80 -5.02
N ILE A 74 -6.59 -5.80 -3.92
CA ILE A 74 -6.07 -5.56 -2.56
C ILE A 74 -5.11 -6.68 -2.17
N GLY A 75 -5.48 -7.94 -2.36
CA GLY A 75 -4.58 -9.07 -2.10
C GLY A 75 -3.30 -9.00 -2.94
N PHE A 76 -3.43 -8.67 -4.23
CA PHE A 76 -2.29 -8.43 -5.11
C PHE A 76 -1.39 -7.26 -4.62
N ALA A 77 -1.99 -6.18 -4.09
CA ALA A 77 -1.23 -5.07 -3.54
C ALA A 77 -0.39 -5.46 -2.32
N PHE A 78 -0.89 -6.33 -1.45
CA PHE A 78 -0.13 -6.88 -0.33
C PHE A 78 1.07 -7.72 -0.79
N TRP A 79 0.88 -8.58 -1.81
CA TRP A 79 2.00 -9.30 -2.42
C TRP A 79 3.03 -8.34 -3.05
N LYS A 80 2.57 -7.27 -3.71
CA LYS A 80 3.47 -6.24 -4.26
C LYS A 80 4.29 -5.59 -3.15
N LEU A 81 3.69 -5.25 -2.01
CA LEU A 81 4.40 -4.70 -0.86
C LEU A 81 5.41 -5.71 -0.29
N ALA A 82 5.06 -7.00 -0.20
CA ALA A 82 5.99 -8.05 0.24
C ALA A 82 7.23 -8.15 -0.66
N VAL A 83 7.05 -8.09 -1.98
CA VAL A 83 8.15 -8.09 -2.96
C VAL A 83 9.04 -6.85 -2.80
N ILE A 84 8.45 -5.68 -2.55
CA ILE A 84 9.19 -4.45 -2.28
C ILE A 84 10.03 -4.60 -1.00
N ALA A 85 9.42 -5.07 0.09
CA ALA A 85 10.10 -5.29 1.36
C ALA A 85 11.27 -6.28 1.24
N GLU A 86 11.05 -7.41 0.56
CA GLU A 86 12.11 -8.40 0.30
C GLU A 86 13.22 -7.83 -0.58
N GLY A 87 12.88 -7.02 -1.58
CA GLY A 87 13.85 -6.30 -2.40
C GLY A 87 14.73 -5.33 -1.60
N ILE A 88 14.15 -4.66 -0.60
CA ILE A 88 14.89 -3.79 0.33
C ILE A 88 15.78 -4.64 1.24
N GLN A 89 15.28 -5.74 1.80
CA GLN A 89 16.04 -6.68 2.63
C GLN A 89 17.26 -7.23 1.87
N CYS A 90 17.08 -7.61 0.61
CA CYS A 90 18.16 -8.09 -0.26
C CYS A 90 19.24 -7.01 -0.48
N ARG A 91 18.86 -5.74 -0.67
CA ARG A 91 19.82 -4.62 -0.76
C ARG A 91 20.52 -4.38 0.58
N PHE A 92 19.78 -4.44 1.69
CA PHE A 92 20.33 -4.24 3.03
C PHE A 92 21.40 -5.28 3.38
N THR A 93 21.08 -6.56 3.21
CA THR A 93 22.01 -7.67 3.47
C THR A 93 23.28 -7.63 2.60
N ARG A 94 23.24 -6.93 1.47
CA ARG A 94 24.39 -6.69 0.58
C ARG A 94 25.14 -5.38 0.87
N GLY A 95 24.75 -4.63 1.90
CA GLY A 95 25.34 -3.33 2.22
C GLY A 95 25.04 -2.24 1.19
N GLN A 96 23.95 -2.35 0.44
CA GLN A 96 23.54 -1.43 -0.63
C GLN A 96 22.47 -0.42 -0.20
N THR A 97 22.32 -0.20 1.10
CA THR A 97 21.38 0.78 1.67
C THR A 97 22.14 1.95 2.28
N VAL A 98 21.51 3.11 2.35
CA VAL A 98 22.09 4.33 2.93
C VAL A 98 21.21 4.77 4.10
N GLY A 99 21.80 4.80 5.30
CA GLY A 99 21.10 5.17 6.54
C GLY A 99 20.62 3.97 7.37
N PRO A 100 20.14 4.22 8.60
CA PRO A 100 19.57 3.20 9.49
C PRO A 100 18.12 2.84 9.13
N GLY A 101 17.56 1.80 9.76
CA GLY A 101 16.14 1.46 9.68
C GLY A 101 15.76 0.37 8.67
N PHE A 102 16.74 -0.25 8.01
CA PHE A 102 16.52 -1.33 7.05
C PHE A 102 16.69 -2.73 7.66
N ASP A 103 17.12 -2.83 8.91
CA ASP A 103 17.44 -4.09 9.59
C ASP A 103 16.23 -4.94 9.93
N ARG A 104 15.03 -4.34 9.93
CA ARG A 104 13.76 -5.01 10.25
C ARG A 104 12.79 -5.14 9.08
N ILE A 105 13.13 -4.59 7.90
CA ILE A 105 12.23 -4.59 6.74
C ILE A 105 11.83 -6.01 6.31
N GLY A 106 12.76 -6.97 6.39
CA GLY A 106 12.50 -8.37 6.08
C GLY A 106 11.45 -9.02 6.99
N GLU A 107 11.27 -8.53 8.21
CA GLU A 107 10.26 -9.04 9.16
C GLU A 107 8.83 -8.74 8.68
N THR A 108 8.65 -7.80 7.75
CA THR A 108 7.33 -7.43 7.20
C THR A 108 6.88 -8.34 6.06
N VAL A 109 7.77 -9.12 5.45
CA VAL A 109 7.48 -9.92 4.25
C VAL A 109 6.41 -10.98 4.53
N GLU A 110 6.59 -11.77 5.58
CA GLU A 110 5.65 -12.84 5.93
C GLU A 110 4.25 -12.31 6.29
N PRO A 111 4.09 -11.30 7.17
CA PRO A 111 2.78 -10.68 7.43
C PRO A 111 2.08 -10.15 6.19
N LEU A 112 2.83 -9.50 5.27
CA LEU A 112 2.27 -8.98 4.02
C LEU A 112 1.79 -10.11 3.10
N VAL A 113 2.52 -11.22 3.01
CA VAL A 113 2.09 -12.40 2.23
C VAL A 113 0.84 -13.02 2.85
N GLN A 114 0.78 -13.17 4.18
CA GLN A 114 -0.37 -13.73 4.88
C GLN A 114 -1.64 -12.90 4.62
N LEU A 115 -1.57 -11.57 4.79
CA LEU A 115 -2.69 -10.67 4.50
C LEU A 115 -3.14 -10.76 3.03
N GLY A 116 -2.19 -10.86 2.10
CA GLY A 116 -2.51 -11.02 0.68
C GLY A 116 -3.27 -12.32 0.40
N ASN A 117 -2.87 -13.42 1.03
CA ASN A 117 -3.53 -14.72 0.87
C ASN A 117 -4.93 -14.72 1.49
N GLU A 118 -5.07 -14.22 2.72
CA GLU A 118 -6.37 -14.14 3.42
C GLU A 118 -7.42 -13.41 2.58
N ILE A 119 -7.04 -12.31 1.93
CA ILE A 119 -7.95 -11.49 1.12
C ILE A 119 -8.31 -12.15 -0.22
N ILE A 120 -7.41 -12.95 -0.80
CA ILE A 120 -7.66 -13.64 -2.09
C ILE A 120 -8.51 -14.91 -1.88
N GLU A 121 -8.45 -15.51 -0.68
CA GLU A 121 -9.19 -16.72 -0.34
C GLU A 121 -10.65 -16.45 0.11
N GLU A 122 -11.02 -15.19 0.39
CA GLU A 122 -12.41 -14.73 0.64
C GLU A 122 -13.25 -14.58 -0.64
#